data_AF-A0A7T7VRG0-F1
#
_entry.id   AF-A0A7T7VRG0-F1
#
_cell.length_a   1.000
_cell.length_b   1.000
_cell.length_c   1.000
_cell.angle_alpha   90.00
_cell.angle_beta   90.00
_cell.angle_gamma   90.00
#
_symmetry.space_group_name_H-M   'P 1'
#
loop_
_entity.id
_entity.type
_entity.pdbx_description
1 polymer ?
#
loop_
_entity_poly.entity_id
_entity_poly.type
_entity_poly.pdbx_seq_one_letter_code
_entity_poly.pdbx_strand_id
1 'polypeptide(L)'
;MESSVRSAISVRIPAEVTLPAIPGIYDEVIAAFEQDGAIEFAIGDLKTADLAFVQLVEAARRDARAGARDLRLSHPVSPPVTQLLRRAGFLTQATSDDIAFWFHGEIPQ
;
A
#
# COMPACT_ATOMS: atom_id res chain seq x y z
N MET A 1 11.13 -17.60 -24.09
CA MET A 1 11.58 -16.89 -22.87
C MET A 1 10.33 -16.63 -22.06
N GLU A 2 9.89 -17.66 -21.33
CA GLU A 2 8.69 -17.59 -20.50
C GLU A 2 9.04 -16.74 -19.28
N SER A 3 8.58 -15.49 -19.27
CA SER A 3 8.57 -14.68 -18.06
C SER A 3 7.69 -15.41 -17.06
N SER A 4 8.31 -16.23 -16.23
CA SER A 4 7.65 -16.89 -15.11
C SER A 4 7.13 -15.77 -14.22
N VAL A 5 5.82 -15.53 -14.26
CA VAL A 5 5.14 -14.55 -13.43
C VAL A 5 5.31 -15.05 -12.00
N ARG A 6 6.31 -14.53 -11.29
CA ARG A 6 6.43 -14.76 -9.85
C ARG A 6 5.12 -14.26 -9.24
N SER A 7 4.36 -15.17 -8.63
CA SER A 7 3.11 -14.81 -7.95
C SER A 7 3.45 -13.82 -6.84
N ALA A 8 2.72 -12.71 -6.78
CA ALA A 8 2.93 -11.72 -5.73
C ALA A 8 2.44 -12.29 -4.38
N ILE A 9 3.18 -12.00 -3.31
CA ILE A 9 2.75 -12.29 -1.95
C ILE A 9 1.69 -11.26 -1.58
N SER A 10 0.48 -11.72 -1.29
CA SER A 10 -0.66 -10.85 -1.00
C SER A 10 -0.84 -10.67 0.51
N VAL A 11 -0.85 -9.42 0.98
CA VAL A 11 -1.18 -9.05 2.35
C VAL A 11 -2.62 -8.51 2.37
N ARG A 12 -3.49 -9.09 3.20
CA ARG A 12 -4.90 -8.70 3.22
C ARG A 12 -5.08 -7.48 4.11
N ILE A 13 -5.62 -6.41 3.54
CA ILE A 13 -5.96 -5.21 4.32
C ILE A 13 -7.45 -5.26 4.66
N PRO A 14 -7.83 -5.15 5.94
CA PRO A 14 -9.23 -5.22 6.34
C PRO A 14 -10.00 -3.97 5.90
N ALA A 15 -11.34 -4.05 5.97
CA ALA A 15 -12.20 -2.97 5.50
C ALA A 15 -12.04 -1.66 6.29
N GLU A 16 -11.64 -1.74 7.55
CA GLU A 16 -11.40 -0.59 8.41
C GLU A 16 -10.05 -0.78 9.10
N VAL A 17 -9.15 0.18 8.92
CA VAL A 17 -7.82 0.16 9.56
C VAL A 17 -7.67 1.37 10.46
N THR A 18 -7.59 1.12 11.76
CA THR A 18 -7.24 2.12 12.77
C THR A 18 -6.03 1.64 13.56
N LEU A 19 -5.43 2.52 14.37
CA LEU A 19 -4.23 2.23 15.15
C LEU A 19 -4.23 0.87 15.86
N PRO A 20 -5.33 0.37 16.47
CA PRO A 20 -5.36 -0.95 17.11
C PRO A 20 -5.16 -2.12 16.14
N ALA A 21 -5.47 -1.97 14.85
CA ALA A 21 -5.30 -3.01 13.83
C ALA A 21 -3.87 -3.07 13.27
N ILE A 22 -3.07 -2.00 13.46
CA ILE A 22 -1.73 -1.87 12.87
C ILE A 22 -0.77 -2.99 13.26
N PRO A 23 -0.67 -3.46 14.52
CA PRO A 23 0.26 -4.52 14.87
C PRO A 23 0.04 -5.80 14.07
N GLY A 24 -1.23 -6.22 13.90
CA GLY A 24 -1.54 -7.42 13.13
C GLY A 24 -1.21 -7.29 11.64
N ILE A 25 -1.47 -6.12 11.06
CA ILE A 25 -1.11 -5.85 9.66
C ILE A 25 0.40 -5.78 9.50
N TYR A 26 1.11 -5.19 10.47
CA TYR A 26 2.58 -5.14 10.48
C TYR A 26 3.19 -6.54 10.47
N ASP A 27 2.69 -7.45 11.30
CA ASP A 27 3.18 -8.84 11.34
C ASP A 27 3.00 -9.54 9.97
N GLU A 28 1.85 -9.34 9.30
CA GLU A 28 1.63 -9.86 7.95
C GLU A 28 2.58 -9.25 6.91
N VAL A 29 2.85 -7.94 7.03
CA VAL A 29 3.82 -7.25 6.16
C VAL A 29 5.21 -7.82 6.37
N ILE A 30 5.68 -7.97 7.61
CA ILE A 30 7.02 -8.54 7.86
C ILE A 30 7.12 -9.97 7.32
N ALA A 31 6.11 -10.81 7.55
CA ALA A 31 6.07 -12.16 7.01
C ALA A 31 6.09 -12.19 5.46
N ALA A 32 5.52 -11.18 4.80
CA ALA A 32 5.62 -11.04 3.35
C ALA A 32 7.03 -10.59 2.89
N PHE A 33 7.69 -9.72 3.66
CA PHE A 33 9.06 -9.28 3.42
C PHE A 33 10.13 -10.35 3.67
N GLU A 34 9.81 -11.41 4.41
CA GLU A 34 10.67 -12.58 4.58
C GLU A 34 10.64 -13.52 3.36
N GLN A 35 9.66 -13.37 2.48
CA GLN A 35 9.49 -14.17 1.27
C GLN A 35 10.13 -13.50 0.04
N ASP A 36 10.53 -14.33 -0.93
CA ASP A 36 11.04 -13.87 -2.22
C ASP A 36 9.89 -13.59 -3.18
N GLY A 37 9.71 -12.34 -3.59
CA GLY A 37 8.68 -11.98 -4.57
C GLY A 37 8.30 -10.51 -4.55
N ALA A 38 7.40 -10.15 -5.46
CA ALA A 38 6.68 -8.88 -5.37
C ALA A 38 5.63 -8.97 -4.26
N ILE A 39 5.34 -7.84 -3.61
CA ILE A 39 4.35 -7.75 -2.54
C ILE A 39 3.14 -6.97 -3.07
N GLU A 40 1.95 -7.46 -2.78
CA GLU A 40 0.70 -6.78 -3.11
C GLU A 40 -0.13 -6.57 -1.85
N PHE A 41 -0.56 -5.33 -1.61
CA PHE A 41 -1.55 -5.04 -0.58
C PHE A 41 -2.96 -5.15 -1.18
N ALA A 42 -3.70 -6.14 -0.71
CA ALA A 42 -5.08 -6.37 -1.09
C ALA A 42 -6.01 -5.39 -0.37
N ILE A 43 -6.23 -4.20 -0.96
CA ILE A 43 -7.03 -3.11 -0.41
C ILE A 43 -8.43 -2.99 -1.03
N GLY A 44 -8.88 -3.98 -1.80
CA GLY A 44 -10.19 -3.93 -2.48
C GLY A 44 -11.37 -3.78 -1.51
N ASP A 45 -11.24 -4.29 -0.28
CA ASP A 45 -12.25 -4.16 0.78
C ASP A 45 -12.06 -2.90 1.65
N LEU A 46 -10.95 -2.17 1.52
CA LEU A 46 -10.59 -1.04 2.40
C LEU A 46 -11.51 0.17 2.18
N LYS A 47 -12.34 0.45 3.18
CA LYS A 47 -13.28 1.57 3.20
C LYS A 47 -12.70 2.78 3.92
N THR A 48 -12.13 2.59 5.09
CA THR A 48 -11.60 3.67 5.93
C THR A 48 -10.27 3.30 6.54
N ALA A 49 -9.44 4.32 6.72
CA ALA A 49 -8.14 4.18 7.36
C ALA A 49 -7.84 5.44 8.21
N ASP A 50 -6.93 5.31 9.17
CA ASP A 50 -6.29 6.44 9.84
C ASP A 50 -4.86 6.70 9.32
N LEU A 51 -4.20 7.71 9.90
CA LEU A 51 -2.87 8.10 9.49
C LEU A 51 -1.82 6.99 9.72
N ALA A 52 -2.01 6.12 10.71
CA ALA A 52 -1.07 5.06 11.01
C ALA A 52 -1.02 4.02 9.89
N PHE A 53 -2.14 3.75 9.23
CA PHE A 53 -2.18 2.93 8.02
C PHE A 53 -1.33 3.53 6.89
N VAL A 54 -1.52 4.82 6.59
CA VAL A 54 -0.76 5.50 5.52
C VAL A 54 0.74 5.44 5.83
N GLN A 55 1.13 5.67 7.08
CA GLN A 55 2.53 5.60 7.51
C GLN A 55 3.12 4.19 7.38
N LEU A 56 2.34 3.15 7.71
CA LEU A 56 2.76 1.76 7.52
C LEU A 56 3.00 1.44 6.04
N VAL A 57 2.08 1.86 5.15
CA VAL A 57 2.23 1.64 3.71
C VAL A 57 3.45 2.36 3.14
N GLU A 58 3.69 3.61 3.54
CA GLU A 58 4.87 4.37 3.10
C GLU A 58 6.18 3.80 3.65
N ALA A 59 6.19 3.30 4.88
CA ALA A 59 7.33 2.58 5.43
C ALA A 59 7.62 1.30 4.64
N ALA A 60 6.60 0.47 4.41
CA ALA A 60 6.74 -0.75 3.60
C ALA A 60 7.21 -0.44 2.18
N ARG A 61 6.68 0.60 1.53
CA ARG A 61 7.08 1.01 0.19
C ARG A 61 8.55 1.47 0.14
N ARG A 62 9.03 2.18 1.16
CA ARG A 62 10.44 2.56 1.30
C ARG A 62 11.34 1.35 1.47
N ASP A 63 10.94 0.41 2.31
CA ASP A 63 11.72 -0.80 2.60
C ASP A 63 11.76 -1.74 1.38
N ALA A 64 10.67 -1.83 0.61
CA ALA A 64 10.63 -2.57 -0.65
C ALA A 64 11.66 -2.00 -1.64
N ARG A 65 11.70 -0.67 -1.81
CA ARG A 65 12.67 0.01 -2.67
C ARG A 65 14.11 -0.23 -2.23
N ALA A 66 14.39 -0.11 -0.94
CA ALA A 66 15.71 -0.36 -0.39
C ALA A 66 16.18 -1.80 -0.64
N GLY A 67 15.25 -2.76 -0.63
CA GLY A 67 15.50 -4.17 -0.95
C GLY A 67 15.38 -4.56 -2.43
N ALA A 68 15.25 -3.59 -3.35
CA ALA A 68 14.98 -3.84 -4.78
C ALA A 68 13.77 -4.76 -5.05
N ARG A 69 12.75 -4.68 -4.20
CA ARG A 69 11.46 -5.38 -4.32
C ARG A 69 10.37 -4.44 -4.82
N ASP A 70 9.41 -5.02 -5.52
CA ASP A 70 8.20 -4.32 -5.93
C ASP A 70 7.11 -4.46 -4.87
N LEU A 71 6.46 -3.34 -4.53
CA LEU A 71 5.31 -3.29 -3.64
C LEU A 71 4.23 -2.45 -4.31
N ARG A 72 3.05 -3.05 -4.49
CA ARG A 72 1.91 -2.43 -5.19
C ARG A 72 0.61 -2.56 -4.40
N LEU A 73 -0.35 -1.70 -4.72
CA LEU A 73 -1.74 -1.86 -4.28
C LEU A 73 -2.50 -2.68 -5.32
N SER A 74 -3.43 -3.51 -4.87
CA SER A 74 -4.33 -4.25 -5.78
C SER A 74 -5.34 -3.34 -6.49
N HIS A 75 -5.69 -2.20 -5.88
CA HIS A 75 -6.66 -1.22 -6.36
C HIS A 75 -6.19 0.19 -6.01
N PRO A 76 -6.68 1.23 -6.71
CA PRO A 76 -6.58 2.60 -6.22
C PRO A 76 -7.23 2.74 -4.84
N VAL A 77 -6.71 3.64 -4.00
CA VAL A 77 -7.32 3.90 -2.70
C VAL A 77 -8.74 4.46 -2.83
N SER A 78 -9.59 4.09 -1.87
CA SER A 78 -10.97 4.55 -1.83
C SER A 78 -11.08 6.07 -1.56
N PRO A 79 -12.22 6.71 -1.88
CA PRO A 79 -12.40 8.14 -1.64
C PRO A 79 -12.16 8.61 -0.18
N PRO A 80 -12.55 7.86 0.88
CA PRO A 80 -12.23 8.25 2.25
C PRO A 80 -10.72 8.26 2.54
N VAL A 81 -9.98 7.30 1.99
CA VAL A 81 -8.52 7.23 2.11
C VAL A 81 -7.85 8.32 1.26
N THR A 82 -8.41 8.65 0.10
CA THR A 82 -7.97 9.79 -0.72
C THR A 82 -8.06 11.11 0.05
N GLN A 83 -9.17 11.35 0.76
CA GLN A 83 -9.33 12.53 1.61
C GLN A 83 -8.36 12.52 2.79
N LEU A 84 -8.03 11.34 3.34
CA LEU A 84 -6.99 11.19 4.35
C LEU A 84 -5.61 11.61 3.82
N LEU A 85 -5.20 11.08 2.66
CA LEU A 85 -3.93 11.45 2.02
C LEU A 85 -3.86 12.97 1.77
N ARG A 86 -4.97 13.56 1.30
CA ARG A 86 -5.06 15.01 1.06
C ARG A 86 -4.87 15.82 2.34
N ARG A 87 -5.64 15.54 3.40
CA ARG A 87 -5.55 16.30 4.67
C ARG A 87 -4.24 16.09 5.40
N ALA A 88 -3.60 14.92 5.21
CA ALA A 88 -2.31 14.60 5.80
C ALA A 88 -1.12 15.15 4.97
N GLY A 89 -1.37 15.83 3.85
CA GLY A 89 -0.35 16.51 3.05
C GLY A 89 0.39 15.60 2.05
N PHE A 90 0.04 14.32 1.95
CA PHE A 90 0.68 13.37 1.01
C PHE A 90 0.41 13.70 -0.46
N LEU A 91 -0.64 14.49 -0.76
CA LEU A 91 -0.97 14.91 -2.12
C LEU A 91 -0.43 16.30 -2.49
N THR A 92 0.13 17.06 -1.56
CA THR A 92 0.57 18.44 -1.81
C THR A 92 1.80 18.50 -2.71
N GLN A 93 2.71 17.53 -2.58
CA GLN A 93 3.92 17.40 -3.39
C GLN A 93 4.11 15.96 -3.89
N ALA A 94 2.99 15.27 -4.18
CA ALA A 94 3.04 13.91 -4.70
C ALA A 94 3.80 13.86 -6.02
N THR A 95 4.78 12.96 -6.10
CA THR A 95 5.46 12.63 -7.34
C THR A 95 4.56 11.79 -8.25
N SER A 96 4.90 11.69 -9.54
CA SER A 96 4.18 10.79 -10.46
C SER A 96 4.19 9.33 -9.99
N ASP A 97 5.25 8.94 -9.28
CA ASP A 97 5.39 7.62 -8.68
C ASP A 97 4.46 7.43 -7.47
N ASP A 98 4.27 8.46 -6.63
CA ASP A 98 3.25 8.44 -5.56
C ASP A 98 1.84 8.34 -6.15
N ILE A 99 1.56 9.07 -7.23
CA ILE A 99 0.26 9.02 -7.91
C ILE A 99 0.03 7.65 -8.54
N ALA A 100 1.05 7.08 -9.19
CA ALA A 100 0.99 5.74 -9.75
C ALA A 100 0.75 4.68 -8.67
N PHE A 101 1.41 4.80 -7.51
CA PHE A 101 1.25 3.86 -6.42
C PHE A 101 -0.14 3.94 -5.77
N TRP A 102 -0.58 5.13 -5.36
CA TRP A 102 -1.83 5.30 -4.62
C TRP A 102 -3.08 5.22 -5.49
N PHE A 103 -2.98 5.66 -6.76
CA PHE A 103 -4.15 5.84 -7.64
C PHE A 103 -4.05 5.12 -8.98
N HIS A 104 -2.97 4.39 -9.24
CA HIS A 104 -2.73 3.71 -10.53
C HIS A 104 -2.70 4.68 -11.73
N GLY A 105 -2.30 5.93 -11.49
CA GLY A 105 -1.95 6.90 -12.54
C GLY A 105 -2.70 8.22 -12.51
N GLU A 106 -3.92 8.26 -11.95
CA GLU A 106 -4.70 9.51 -11.90
C GLU A 106 -5.44 9.66 -10.57
N ILE A 107 -5.27 10.82 -9.92
CA ILE A 107 -6.02 11.16 -8.71
C ILE A 107 -7.49 11.39 -9.10
N PRO A 108 -8.45 10.68 -8.48
CA PRO A 108 -9.87 10.93 -8.70
C PRO A 108 -10.22 12.41 -8.47
N GLN A 109 -11.04 12.98 -9.36
CA GLN A 109 -11.57 14.34 -9.26
C GLN A 109 -12.47 14.52 -8.04
#